data_AF-A0A317XME6-F1
#
_entry.id   AF-A0A317XME6-F1
#
_cell.length_a   1.000
_cell.length_b   1.000
_cell.length_c   1.000
_cell.angle_alpha   90.00
_cell.angle_beta   90.00
_cell.angle_gamma   90.00
#
_symmetry.space_group_name_H-M   'P 1'
#
loop_
_entity.id
_entity.type
_entity.pdbx_description
1 polymer ?
#
loop_
_entity_poly.entity_id
_entity_poly.type
_entity_poly.pdbx_seq_one_letter_code
_entity_poly.pdbx_strand_id
1 'polypeptide(L)' 'MTRGNQRELARAKNQKKQADANKGKSSQSNTSLAKRREDDANALKAKIAAKEARKATEGGGGK' A
#
# COMPACT_ATOMS: atom_id res chain seq x y z
N MET A 1 6.03 43.28 -15.65
CA MET A 1 5.09 42.15 -15.79
C MET A 1 5.67 40.87 -16.41
N THR A 2 6.72 40.92 -17.24
CA THR A 2 7.19 39.76 -18.03
C THR A 2 7.90 38.64 -17.24
N ARG A 3 8.59 38.94 -16.12
CA ARG A 3 9.33 37.91 -15.34
C ARG A 3 8.53 37.27 -14.20
N GLY A 4 7.61 37.99 -13.57
CA GLY A 4 6.74 37.45 -12.52
C GLY A 4 5.84 36.34 -13.06
N ASN A 5 5.30 36.55 -14.27
CA ASN A 5 4.47 35.55 -14.93
C ASN A 5 5.27 34.30 -15.34
N GLN A 6 6.51 34.47 -15.81
CA GLN A 6 7.44 33.36 -16.09
C GLN A 6 7.76 32.54 -14.83
N ARG A 7 7.97 33.20 -13.68
CA ARG A 7 8.27 32.52 -12.41
C ARG A 7 7.05 31.74 -11.90
N GLU A 8 5.86 32.31 -11.96
CA GLU A 8 4.63 31.61 -11.57
C GLU A 8 4.37 30.38 -12.45
N LEU A 9 4.52 30.52 -13.77
CA LEU A 9 4.40 29.39 -14.70
C LEU A 9 5.43 28.29 -14.42
N ALA A 10 6.67 28.67 -14.08
CA ALA A 10 7.71 27.71 -13.70
C ALA A 10 7.37 26.98 -12.39
N ARG A 11 6.85 27.67 -11.37
CA ARG A 11 6.38 27.03 -10.13
C ARG A 11 5.22 26.08 -10.39
N ALA A 12 4.23 26.48 -11.18
CA ALA A 12 3.09 25.64 -11.52
C ALA A 12 3.54 24.37 -12.28
N LYS A 13 4.46 24.50 -13.24
CA LYS A 13 5.06 23.35 -13.94
C LYS A 13 5.84 22.43 -13.00
N ASN A 14 6.61 22.99 -12.06
CA ASN A 14 7.37 22.21 -11.09
C ASN A 14 6.47 21.50 -10.09
N GLN A 15 5.42 22.15 -9.59
CA GLN A 15 4.41 21.53 -8.72
C GLN A 15 3.70 20.38 -9.43
N LYS A 16 3.29 20.57 -10.68
CA LYS A 16 2.68 19.51 -11.49
C LYS A 16 3.64 18.32 -11.65
N LYS A 17 4.91 18.56 -12.01
CA LYS A 17 5.93 17.51 -12.11
C LYS A 17 6.16 16.78 -10.79
N GLN A 18 6.18 17.48 -9.65
CA GLN A 18 6.31 16.85 -8.34
C GLN A 18 5.09 16.00 -7.98
N ALA A 19 3.88 16.48 -8.28
CA ALA A 19 2.65 15.73 -8.07
C ALA A 19 2.61 14.46 -8.94
N ASP A 20 2.98 14.57 -10.22
CA ASP A 20 3.06 13.42 -11.13
C ASP A 20 4.14 12.43 -10.70
N ALA A 21 5.30 12.92 -10.25
CA ALA A 21 6.37 12.06 -9.73
C ALA A 21 5.96 11.33 -8.45
N ASN A 22 5.15 11.96 -7.59
CA ASN A 22 4.67 11.37 -6.34
C ASN A 22 3.39 10.54 -6.52
N LYS A 23 2.77 10.58 -7.70
CA LYS A 23 1.60 9.77 -8.03
C LYS A 23 1.99 8.29 -8.04
N GLY A 24 1.39 7.51 -7.14
CA GLY A 24 1.71 6.09 -6.96
C GLY A 24 2.80 5.81 -5.91
N LYS A 25 3.51 6.83 -5.41
CA LYS A 25 4.31 6.66 -4.20
C LYS A 25 3.39 6.64 -3.00
N SER A 26 3.45 5.54 -2.25
CA SER A 26 2.77 5.44 -0.96
C SER A 26 3.30 6.54 -0.05
N SER A 27 2.43 7.42 0.44
CA SER A 27 2.76 8.46 1.43
C SER A 27 3.14 7.88 2.81
N GLN A 28 3.17 6.55 2.93
CA GLN A 28 3.46 5.82 4.13
C GLN A 28 4.97 5.76 4.33
N SER A 29 5.43 6.15 5.52
CA SER A 29 6.83 6.05 5.92
C SER A 29 7.34 4.60 5.81
N ASN A 30 8.66 4.41 5.63
CA ASN A 30 9.23 3.05 5.51
C ASN A 30 8.86 2.13 6.69
N THR A 31 8.67 2.68 7.89
CA THR A 31 8.21 1.96 9.08
C THR A 31 6.78 1.41 8.95
N SER A 32 5.88 2.17 8.33
CA SER A 32 4.48 1.75 8.14
C SER A 32 4.32 0.73 7.01
N LEU A 33 5.24 0.69 6.04
CA LEU A 33 5.30 -0.38 5.05
C LEU A 33 5.76 -1.72 5.65
N ALA A 34 6.74 -1.71 6.56
CA ALA A 34 7.19 -2.93 7.25
C ALA A 34 6.07 -3.51 8.12
N LYS A 35 5.41 -2.67 8.92
CA LYS A 35 4.26 -3.07 9.75
C LYS A 35 3.12 -3.67 8.91
N ARG A 36 2.79 -3.05 7.77
CA ARG A 36 1.76 -3.59 6.86
C ARG A 36 2.11 -4.98 6.32
N ARG A 37 3.38 -5.22 5.98
CA ARG A 37 3.83 -6.55 5.52
C ARG A 37 3.71 -7.60 6.62
N GLU A 38 4.04 -7.25 7.85
CA GLU A 38 3.87 -8.13 9.01
C GLU A 38 2.39 -8.44 9.27
N ASP A 39 1.53 -7.43 9.22
CA ASP A 39 0.08 -7.59 9.39
C ASP A 39 -0.52 -8.46 8.27
N ASP A 40 -0.13 -8.23 7.02
CA ASP A 40 -0.55 -9.04 5.86
C ASP A 40 -0.08 -10.51 6.00
N ALA A 41 1.15 -10.74 6.46
CA ALA A 41 1.68 -12.08 6.72
C ALA A 41 0.92 -12.81 7.84
N ASN A 42 0.59 -12.10 8.92
CA ASN A 42 -0.20 -12.64 10.03
C ASN A 42 -1.62 -13.00 9.59
N ALA A 43 -2.26 -12.16 8.77
CA ALA A 43 -3.57 -12.44 8.21
C ALA A 43 -3.56 -13.69 7.30
N LEU A 44 -2.49 -13.90 6.52
CA LEU A 44 -2.32 -15.11 5.70
C LEU A 44 -2.13 -16.36 6.55
N LYS A 45 -1.26 -16.31 7.58
CA LYS A 45 -1.06 -17.42 8.52
C LYS A 45 -2.37 -17.79 9.23
N ALA A 46 -3.12 -16.80 9.71
CA ALA A 46 -4.43 -17.02 10.34
C ALA A 46 -5.43 -17.65 9.37
N LYS A 47 -5.46 -17.21 8.10
CA LYS A 47 -6.31 -17.81 7.06
C LYS A 47 -5.92 -19.25 6.75
N ILE A 48 -4.62 -19.57 6.71
CA ILE A 48 -4.14 -20.94 6.50
C ILE A 48 -4.55 -21.82 7.68
N ALA A 49 -4.26 -21.39 8.91
CA ALA A 49 -4.64 -22.13 10.11
C ALA A 49 -6.16 -22.35 10.20
N ALA A 50 -6.96 -21.34 9.85
CA ALA A 50 -8.42 -21.46 9.81
C ALA A 50 -8.89 -22.44 8.71
N LYS A 51 -8.25 -22.46 7.54
CA LYS A 51 -8.56 -23.42 6.47
C LYS A 51 -8.15 -24.84 6.86
N GLU A 52 -7.00 -25.03 7.49
CA GLU A 52 -6.54 -26.33 7.98
C GLU A 52 -7.44 -26.86 9.10
N ALA A 53 -7.84 -26.01 10.05
CA ALA A 53 -8.80 -26.37 11.09
C ALA A 53 -10.16 -26.79 10.49
N ARG A 54 -10.69 -26.05 9.50
CA ARG A 54 -11.93 -26.43 8.79
C ARG A 54 -11.79 -27.75 8.04
N LYS A 55 -10.67 -27.95 7.34
CA LYS A 55 -10.40 -29.20 6.60
C LYS A 55 -10.23 -30.40 7.55
N ALA A 56 -9.68 -30.19 8.75
CA ALA A 56 -9.57 -31.21 9.78
C ALA A 56 -10.94 -31.57 10.39
N THR A 57 -11.84 -30.59 10.57
CA THR A 57 -13.20 -30.85 11.06
C THR A 57 -14.10 -31.49 10.01
N GLU A 58 -13.93 -31.16 8.73
CA GLU A 58 -14.76 -31.71 7.64
C GLU A 58 -14.28 -33.10 7.15
N GLY A 59 -13.02 -33.47 7.41
CA GLY A 59 -12.44 -34.77 7.02
C GLY A 59 -12.67 -35.93 8.00
N GLY A 60 -13.30 -35.71 9.15
CA GLY A 60 -13.47 -36.71 10.22
C GLY A 60 -14.84 -37.38 10.32
N GLY A 61 -15.82 -36.99 9.50
CA GLY A 61 -17.22 -37.41 9.60
C GLY A 61 -17.67 -38.46 8.57
N GLY A 62 -16.73 -39.23 8.01
CA GLY A 62 -17.02 -40.25 7.00
C GLY A 62 -16.49 -41.61 7.41
N LYS A 63 -17.10 -42.23 8.42
CA LYS A 63 -17.03 -43.67 8.67
C LYS A 63 -18.26 -44.16 9.39
#